data_AF-A0A845W0D1-F1
#
_entry.id   AF-A0A845W0D1-F1
#
_cell.length_a   1.000
_cell.length_b   1.000
_cell.length_c   1.000
_cell.angle_alpha   90.00
_cell.angle_beta   90.00
_cell.angle_gamma   90.00
#
_symmetry.space_group_name_H-M   'P 1'
#
loop_
_entity.id
_entity.type
_entity.pdbx_description
1 polymer ?
#
loop_
_entity_poly.entity_id
_entity_poly.type
_entity_poly.pdbx_seq_one_letter_code
_entity_poly.pdbx_strand_id
1 'polypeptide(L)'
;MVLDLLLVMTLGFLGSFGHCVAMCGPLAVAFSLSQQQEKSPKWLHQLGFHSLLNLGRTISYALVGAGLGGMGSVLIASGQLAGIGSGLRQAMAILTGLMLIWFGCVQLKPDWIPRLPLLHPLSKGIGHQRLTVAMTKLSGESQWWTPALLGGVWGLMPCGFLYAAQIKAAEMGNLWWGAATMLAFGLGTMPMMLGVGVSASRLSVSKRSQLFRLGGWVTLTIGILTLLRTDAMVDYTGHGALLLLMLSLIARPISRLWAGLLRYRRALGVGAFVLAIAHTFFRLDHALNWKLDAMGFMLPQHKWGLLAGILALVLITPAALTSFDRLQKGLGKLWRRIHLLSIPALVLAAIHTVMIGSSYLGQLAWTGNHQLRAVSLGIITLGVLLVRSRIVWSGLSLEKFYLPPKSW
;
A
#
# COMPACT_ATOMS: atom_id res chain seq x y z
N MET A 1 -16.55 -17.25 -22.54
CA MET A 1 -17.46 -16.09 -22.45
C MET A 1 -18.38 -16.13 -21.23
N VAL A 2 -19.38 -17.03 -21.14
CA VAL A 2 -20.24 -17.14 -19.94
C VAL A 2 -19.42 -17.39 -18.67
N LEU A 3 -18.43 -18.28 -18.75
CA LEU A 3 -17.50 -18.53 -17.65
C LEU A 3 -16.70 -17.28 -17.26
N ASP A 4 -16.25 -16.47 -18.22
CA ASP A 4 -15.51 -15.22 -17.95
C ASP A 4 -16.37 -14.20 -17.21
N LEU A 5 -17.62 -14.01 -17.64
CA LEU A 5 -18.59 -13.13 -16.97
C LEU A 5 -18.86 -13.61 -15.54
N LEU A 6 -18.99 -14.93 -15.33
CA LEU A 6 -19.19 -15.51 -14.01
C LEU A 6 -17.95 -15.37 -13.12
N LEU A 7 -16.74 -15.53 -13.66
CA LEU A 7 -15.48 -15.30 -12.95
C LEU A 7 -15.31 -13.83 -12.55
N VAL A 8 -15.68 -12.90 -13.43
CA VAL A 8 -15.62 -11.47 -13.13
C VAL A 8 -16.71 -11.04 -12.15
N MET A 9 -17.90 -11.64 -12.22
CA MET A 9 -18.97 -11.44 -11.25
C MET A 9 -18.57 -11.97 -9.86
N THR A 10 -17.99 -13.17 -9.79
CA THR A 10 -17.47 -13.73 -8.52
C THR A 10 -16.29 -12.93 -7.99
N LEU A 11 -15.42 -12.41 -8.85
CA LEU A 11 -14.38 -11.44 -8.47
C LEU A 11 -15.00 -10.17 -7.87
N GLY A 12 -16.07 -9.65 -8.46
CA GLY A 12 -16.83 -8.51 -7.93
C GLY A 12 -17.42 -8.81 -6.55
N PHE A 13 -18.03 -9.98 -6.37
CA PHE A 13 -18.63 -10.41 -5.10
C PHE A 13 -17.58 -10.62 -4.00
N LEU A 14 -16.59 -11.46 -4.26
CA LEU A 14 -15.53 -11.80 -3.29
C LEU A 14 -14.58 -10.62 -3.05
N GLY A 15 -14.23 -9.86 -4.09
CA GLY A 15 -13.40 -8.65 -3.97
C GLY A 15 -14.10 -7.50 -3.26
N SER A 16 -15.45 -7.51 -3.23
CA SER A 16 -16.21 -6.58 -2.40
C SER A 16 -16.15 -6.92 -0.92
N PHE A 17 -15.91 -8.19 -0.57
CA PHE A 17 -15.71 -8.63 0.80
C PHE A 17 -14.42 -8.02 1.37
N GLY A 18 -14.52 -7.37 2.53
CA GLY A 18 -13.37 -6.73 3.16
C GLY A 18 -12.98 -5.39 2.55
N HIS A 19 -12.56 -5.33 1.28
CA HIS A 19 -12.02 -4.11 0.67
C HIS A 19 -13.08 -3.05 0.37
N CYS A 20 -14.14 -3.42 -0.37
CA CYS A 20 -15.19 -2.46 -0.64
C CYS A 20 -15.91 -2.14 0.68
N VAL A 21 -16.21 -3.11 1.53
CA VAL A 21 -16.79 -2.85 2.87
C VAL A 21 -15.96 -1.85 3.69
N ALA A 22 -14.63 -1.96 3.63
CA ALA A 22 -13.71 -1.09 4.34
C ALA A 22 -13.67 0.35 3.80
N MET A 23 -13.47 0.52 2.49
CA MET A 23 -13.27 1.84 1.90
C MET A 23 -14.58 2.54 1.57
N CYS A 24 -15.53 1.76 1.07
CA CYS A 24 -16.82 2.22 0.58
C CYS A 24 -17.85 2.40 1.69
N GLY A 25 -17.82 1.52 2.69
CA GLY A 25 -18.77 1.49 3.79
C GLY A 25 -18.83 2.80 4.59
N PRO A 26 -17.71 3.40 5.03
CA PRO A 26 -17.72 4.67 5.75
C PRO A 26 -18.35 5.82 4.97
N LEU A 27 -18.05 5.92 3.66
CA LEU A 27 -18.58 6.97 2.79
C LEU A 27 -20.08 6.79 2.56
N ALA A 28 -20.51 5.57 2.25
CA ALA A 28 -21.93 5.26 2.07
C ALA A 28 -22.76 5.56 3.33
N VAL A 29 -22.21 5.28 4.52
CA VAL A 29 -22.86 5.58 5.80
C VAL A 29 -22.83 7.08 6.13
N ALA A 30 -21.73 7.78 5.84
CA ALA A 30 -21.62 9.23 6.08
C ALA A 30 -22.63 10.02 5.24
N PHE A 31 -22.81 9.67 3.96
CA PHE A 31 -23.80 10.32 3.10
C PHE A 31 -25.24 9.98 3.50
N SER A 32 -25.52 8.74 3.93
CA SER A 32 -26.85 8.35 4.44
C SER A 32 -27.25 9.10 5.72
N LEU A 33 -26.28 9.42 6.60
CA LEU A 33 -26.53 10.19 7.83
C LEU A 33 -26.77 11.67 7.56
N SER A 34 -26.10 12.25 6.55
CA SER A 34 -26.28 13.65 6.16
C SER A 34 -27.67 13.93 5.56
N GLN A 35 -28.36 12.89 5.07
CA GLN A 35 -29.69 13.00 4.44
C GLN A 35 -30.84 12.60 5.39
N GLN A 36 -30.55 12.32 6.66
CA GLN A 36 -31.50 11.79 7.65
C GLN A 36 -32.49 12.85 8.20
N GLN A 37 -32.95 13.76 7.34
CA GLN A 37 -33.81 14.88 7.72
C GLN A 37 -35.30 14.68 7.35
N GLU A 38 -35.69 13.57 6.71
CA GLU A 38 -37.09 13.32 6.31
C GLU A 38 -37.79 12.10 6.97
N LYS A 39 -39.13 12.23 7.06
CA LYS A 39 -40.10 11.49 7.91
C LYS A 39 -40.46 10.05 7.48
N SER A 40 -39.73 9.40 6.57
CA SER A 40 -40.07 8.07 6.04
C SER A 40 -39.55 6.88 6.89
N PRO A 41 -40.09 5.65 6.75
CA PRO A 41 -39.59 4.48 7.46
C PRO A 41 -38.09 4.24 7.17
N LYS A 42 -37.29 4.21 8.25
CA LYS A 42 -35.82 4.31 8.25
C LYS A 42 -35.09 3.32 7.35
N TRP A 43 -35.68 2.14 7.06
CA TRP A 43 -35.02 1.07 6.31
C TRP A 43 -35.28 1.10 4.79
N LEU A 44 -36.50 1.45 4.36
CA LEU A 44 -36.86 1.50 2.93
C LEU A 44 -36.11 2.64 2.22
N HIS A 45 -35.98 3.79 2.89
CA HIS A 45 -35.25 4.95 2.36
C HIS A 45 -33.74 4.68 2.28
N GLN A 46 -33.17 3.96 3.26
CA GLN A 46 -31.77 3.52 3.23
C GLN A 46 -31.50 2.52 2.11
N LEU A 47 -32.42 1.57 1.88
CA LEU A 47 -32.34 0.66 0.76
C LEU A 47 -32.41 1.40 -0.59
N GLY A 48 -33.33 2.36 -0.73
CA GLY A 48 -33.44 3.19 -1.93
C GLY A 48 -32.14 3.97 -2.20
N PHE A 49 -31.62 4.65 -1.18
CA PHE A 49 -30.37 5.41 -1.26
C PHE A 49 -29.19 4.53 -1.71
N HIS A 50 -28.96 3.40 -1.04
CA HIS A 50 -27.85 2.50 -1.37
C HIS A 50 -28.04 1.79 -2.71
N SER A 51 -29.28 1.55 -3.14
CA SER A 51 -29.56 0.98 -4.46
C SER A 51 -29.22 1.97 -5.57
N LEU A 52 -29.65 3.22 -5.45
CA LEU A 52 -29.29 4.26 -6.42
C LEU A 52 -27.78 4.52 -6.48
N LEU A 53 -27.10 4.52 -5.31
CA LEU A 53 -25.65 4.64 -5.22
C LEU A 53 -24.92 3.52 -5.99
N ASN A 54 -25.32 2.26 -5.78
CA ASN A 54 -24.69 1.12 -6.47
C ASN A 54 -25.08 1.05 -7.97
N LEU A 55 -26.25 1.55 -8.33
CA LEU A 55 -26.69 1.65 -9.72
C LEU A 55 -25.82 2.66 -10.49
N GLY A 56 -25.58 3.85 -9.93
CA GLY A 56 -24.65 4.82 -10.51
C GLY A 56 -23.23 4.27 -10.66
N ARG A 57 -22.75 3.53 -9.66
CA ARG A 57 -21.45 2.85 -9.70
C ARG A 57 -21.36 1.80 -10.80
N THR A 58 -22.40 0.97 -10.95
CA THR A 58 -22.48 -0.08 -11.98
C THR A 58 -22.54 0.51 -13.39
N ILE A 59 -23.28 1.60 -13.59
CA ILE A 59 -23.31 2.31 -14.88
C ILE A 59 -21.93 2.88 -15.22
N SER A 60 -21.25 3.51 -14.25
CA SER A 60 -19.90 4.03 -14.45
C SER A 60 -18.92 2.92 -14.86
N TYR A 61 -18.98 1.76 -14.22
CA TYR A 61 -18.20 0.58 -14.61
C TYR A 61 -18.51 0.12 -16.04
N ALA A 62 -19.79 0.02 -16.41
CA ALA A 62 -20.20 -0.37 -17.75
C ALA A 62 -19.66 0.58 -18.82
N LEU A 63 -19.73 1.90 -18.59
CA LEU A 63 -19.24 2.92 -19.51
C LEU A 63 -17.72 2.85 -19.70
N VAL A 64 -16.98 2.71 -18.59
CA VAL A 64 -15.51 2.52 -18.66
C VAL A 64 -15.16 1.21 -19.37
N GLY A 65 -15.88 0.13 -19.08
CA GLY A 65 -15.71 -1.16 -19.73
C GLY A 65 -15.98 -1.11 -21.23
N ALA A 66 -17.02 -0.39 -21.64
CA ALA A 66 -17.32 -0.15 -23.05
C ALA A 66 -16.15 0.56 -23.73
N GLY A 67 -15.67 1.66 -23.16
CA GLY A 67 -14.54 2.42 -23.69
C GLY A 67 -13.27 1.56 -23.83
N LEU A 68 -12.90 0.84 -22.76
CA LEU A 68 -11.72 -0.03 -22.77
C LEU A 68 -11.86 -1.21 -23.73
N GLY A 69 -13.03 -1.85 -23.81
CA GLY A 69 -13.29 -2.94 -24.75
C GLY A 69 -13.30 -2.48 -26.21
N GLY A 70 -13.86 -1.29 -26.48
CA GLY A 70 -13.84 -0.66 -27.80
C GLY A 70 -12.42 -0.34 -28.26
N MET A 71 -11.61 0.28 -27.38
CA MET A 71 -10.19 0.55 -27.62
C MET A 71 -9.34 -0.73 -27.66
N GLY A 72 -9.79 -1.79 -27.00
CA GLY A 72 -9.11 -3.08 -26.93
C GLY A 72 -8.88 -3.72 -28.30
N SER A 73 -9.80 -3.56 -29.26
CA SER A 73 -9.62 -4.04 -30.63
C SER A 73 -8.40 -3.42 -31.32
N VAL A 74 -8.20 -2.11 -31.16
CA VAL A 74 -7.04 -1.37 -31.67
C VAL A 74 -5.78 -1.77 -30.93
N LEU A 75 -5.85 -1.98 -29.61
CA LEU A 75 -4.73 -2.38 -28.78
C LEU A 75 -4.22 -3.80 -29.12
N ILE A 76 -5.14 -4.72 -29.40
CA ILE A 76 -4.84 -6.10 -29.83
C ILE A 76 -4.31 -6.12 -31.27
N ALA A 77 -4.88 -5.29 -32.17
CA ALA A 77 -4.47 -5.21 -33.58
C ALA A 77 -3.14 -4.47 -33.81
N SER A 78 -2.77 -3.53 -32.93
CA SER A 78 -1.53 -2.73 -33.04
C SER A 78 -0.32 -3.32 -32.28
N GLY A 79 -0.47 -4.45 -31.59
CA GLY A 79 0.21 -4.62 -30.30
C GLY A 79 0.87 -5.95 -29.98
N GLN A 80 1.58 -6.60 -30.92
CA GLN A 80 2.82 -7.30 -30.49
C GLN A 80 3.89 -6.30 -29.98
N LEU A 81 3.62 -4.98 -30.06
CA LEU A 81 4.56 -3.90 -29.77
C LEU A 81 4.22 -3.01 -28.56
N ALA A 82 3.20 -3.37 -27.78
CA ALA A 82 3.08 -2.90 -26.40
C ALA A 82 2.90 -4.13 -25.53
N GLY A 83 4.01 -4.84 -25.33
CA GLY A 83 4.06 -6.01 -24.47
C GLY A 83 3.22 -5.76 -23.22
N ILE A 84 2.18 -6.58 -23.07
CA ILE A 84 1.46 -6.87 -21.85
C ILE A 84 2.47 -7.59 -20.93
N GLY A 85 3.58 -6.91 -20.65
CA GLY A 85 4.85 -7.40 -20.19
C GLY A 85 5.28 -6.49 -19.06
N SER A 86 5.15 -7.03 -17.85
CA SER A 86 5.61 -6.52 -16.55
C SER A 86 5.41 -5.02 -16.27
N GLY A 87 6.08 -4.09 -16.97
CA GLY A 87 6.24 -2.68 -16.60
C GLY A 87 4.97 -1.86 -16.36
N LEU A 88 4.03 -1.76 -17.31
CA LEU A 88 2.82 -0.94 -17.12
C LEU A 88 1.86 -1.56 -16.10
N ARG A 89 1.66 -2.89 -16.18
CA ARG A 89 0.85 -3.65 -15.21
C ARG A 89 1.46 -3.55 -13.80
N GLN A 90 2.78 -3.57 -13.69
CA GLN A 90 3.53 -3.37 -12.46
C GLN A 90 3.41 -1.94 -11.95
N ALA A 91 3.54 -0.93 -12.80
CA ALA A 91 3.38 0.46 -12.41
C ALA A 91 1.96 0.72 -11.86
N MET A 92 0.94 0.17 -12.51
CA MET A 92 -0.45 0.22 -12.03
C MET A 92 -0.64 -0.56 -10.73
N ALA A 93 -0.04 -1.75 -10.58
CA ALA A 93 -0.11 -2.54 -9.34
C ALA A 93 0.60 -1.86 -8.17
N ILE A 94 1.78 -1.26 -8.39
CA ILE A 94 2.52 -0.49 -7.39
C ILE A 94 1.73 0.76 -7.00
N LEU A 95 1.24 1.54 -7.97
CA LEU A 95 0.42 2.71 -7.73
C LEU A 95 -0.82 2.35 -6.89
N THR A 96 -1.52 1.27 -7.28
CA THR A 96 -2.69 0.77 -6.56
C THR A 96 -2.34 0.34 -5.15
N GLY A 97 -1.30 -0.48 -4.97
CA GLY A 97 -0.87 -0.97 -3.67
C GLY A 97 -0.46 0.16 -2.71
N LEU A 98 0.30 1.15 -3.19
CA LEU A 98 0.65 2.35 -2.43
C LEU A 98 -0.58 3.18 -2.06
N MET A 99 -1.52 3.35 -2.98
CA MET A 99 -2.77 4.07 -2.72
C MET A 99 -3.63 3.34 -1.67
N LEU A 100 -3.72 2.01 -1.74
CA LEU A 100 -4.44 1.19 -0.75
C LEU A 100 -3.79 1.25 0.64
N ILE A 101 -2.46 1.21 0.72
CA ILE A 101 -1.73 1.39 1.98
C ILE A 101 -1.99 2.79 2.54
N TRP A 102 -1.94 3.83 1.70
CA TRP A 102 -2.26 5.19 2.10
C TRP A 102 -3.68 5.28 2.67
N PHE A 103 -4.69 4.81 1.94
CA PHE A 103 -6.08 4.81 2.40
C PHE A 103 -6.31 3.96 3.66
N GLY A 104 -5.65 2.81 3.78
CA GLY A 104 -5.69 1.98 4.99
C GLY A 104 -5.12 2.73 6.21
N CYS A 105 -3.97 3.38 6.04
CA CYS A 105 -3.35 4.21 7.09
C CYS A 105 -4.23 5.39 7.52
N VAL A 106 -4.85 6.12 6.56
CA VAL A 106 -5.83 7.19 6.85
C VAL A 106 -6.97 6.66 7.73
N GLN A 107 -7.54 5.49 7.38
CA GLN A 107 -8.66 4.88 8.11
C GLN A 107 -8.28 4.40 9.51
N LEU A 108 -7.04 3.95 9.70
CA LEU A 108 -6.54 3.41 10.97
C LEU A 108 -6.29 4.50 12.01
N LYS A 109 -5.71 5.63 11.58
CA LYS A 109 -5.51 6.84 12.39
C LYS A 109 -5.53 8.07 11.47
N PRO A 110 -6.63 8.85 11.45
CA PRO A 110 -6.71 10.08 10.66
C PRO A 110 -5.60 11.10 10.96
N ASP A 111 -5.11 11.13 12.21
CA ASP A 111 -4.07 12.07 12.67
C ASP A 111 -2.62 11.61 12.36
N TRP A 112 -2.43 10.44 11.77
CA TRP A 112 -1.09 9.87 11.53
C TRP A 112 -0.38 10.44 10.30
N ILE A 113 -1.15 10.96 9.34
CA ILE A 113 -0.61 11.54 8.12
C ILE A 113 -0.30 13.00 8.40
N PRO A 114 0.98 13.41 8.39
CA PRO A 114 1.32 14.81 8.50
C PRO A 114 0.72 15.52 7.29
N ARG A 115 0.01 16.63 7.52
CA ARG A 115 -0.47 17.50 6.44
C ARG A 115 0.75 17.95 5.64
N LEU A 116 1.04 17.25 4.53
CA LEU A 116 2.23 17.47 3.72
C LEU A 116 2.13 18.89 3.13
N PRO A 117 3.04 19.82 3.50
CA PRO A 117 2.98 21.21 3.03
C PRO A 117 3.20 21.34 1.52
N LEU A 118 3.60 20.28 0.81
CA LEU A 118 3.80 20.27 -0.64
C LEU A 118 2.49 20.21 -1.45
N LEU A 119 1.38 19.74 -0.85
CA LEU A 119 0.04 19.78 -1.47
C LEU A 119 -0.69 21.11 -1.20
N HIS A 120 -0.07 22.00 -0.43
CA HIS A 120 -0.62 23.29 -0.06
C HIS A 120 -0.80 24.31 -1.20
N PRO A 121 -0.07 24.24 -2.35
CA PRO A 121 -0.40 25.10 -3.49
C PRO A 121 -1.72 24.71 -4.16
N LEU A 122 -2.10 23.42 -4.12
CA LEU A 122 -3.37 22.94 -4.69
C LEU A 122 -4.55 23.05 -3.70
N SER A 123 -4.30 22.92 -2.39
CA SER A 123 -5.34 23.08 -1.35
C SER A 123 -5.75 24.52 -1.09
N LYS A 124 -4.93 25.50 -1.51
CA LYS A 124 -5.27 26.93 -1.53
C LYS A 124 -5.71 27.43 -2.90
N GLY A 125 -5.69 26.57 -3.92
CA GLY A 125 -6.20 26.91 -5.24
C GLY A 125 -7.71 27.14 -5.19
N ILE A 126 -8.16 28.19 -5.86
CA ILE A 126 -9.57 28.61 -6.04
C ILE A 126 -10.49 27.42 -6.42
N GLY A 127 -9.94 26.37 -7.04
CA GLY A 127 -10.63 25.12 -7.36
C GLY A 127 -11.07 24.29 -6.15
N HIS A 128 -10.30 24.22 -5.06
CA HIS A 128 -10.66 23.38 -3.90
C HIS A 128 -11.81 24.00 -3.10
N GLN A 129 -11.84 25.32 -2.93
CA GLN A 129 -12.98 26.04 -2.34
C GLN A 129 -14.22 25.97 -3.24
N ARG A 130 -14.08 26.14 -4.56
CA ARG A 130 -15.21 25.98 -5.49
C ARG A 130 -15.75 24.55 -5.52
N LEU A 131 -14.89 23.53 -5.45
CA LEU A 131 -15.29 22.13 -5.39
C LEU A 131 -15.95 21.79 -4.04
N THR A 132 -15.44 22.32 -2.93
CA THR A 132 -16.01 22.09 -1.60
C THR A 132 -17.38 22.80 -1.50
N VAL A 133 -17.49 24.03 -2.00
CA VAL A 133 -18.76 24.76 -2.08
C VAL A 133 -19.75 24.09 -3.04
N ALA A 134 -19.29 23.60 -4.20
CA ALA A 134 -20.10 22.83 -5.12
C ALA A 134 -20.58 21.52 -4.50
N MET A 135 -19.73 20.77 -3.78
CA MET A 135 -20.12 19.56 -3.05
C MET A 135 -21.12 19.87 -1.92
N THR A 136 -20.95 20.98 -1.19
CA THR A 136 -21.93 21.39 -0.16
C THR A 136 -23.24 21.88 -0.75
N LYS A 137 -23.23 22.52 -1.92
CA LYS A 137 -24.44 22.99 -2.61
C LYS A 137 -25.22 21.83 -3.24
N LEU A 138 -24.51 20.86 -3.84
CA LEU A 138 -25.08 19.59 -4.31
C LEU A 138 -25.61 18.71 -3.17
N SER A 139 -25.00 18.81 -1.99
CA SER A 139 -25.45 18.11 -0.78
C SER A 139 -26.60 18.81 -0.06
N GLY A 140 -26.81 20.10 -0.31
CA GLY A 140 -27.87 20.91 0.32
C GLY A 140 -29.21 20.84 -0.41
N GLU A 141 -29.20 20.62 -1.73
CA GLU A 141 -30.40 20.33 -2.51
C GLU A 141 -30.55 18.81 -2.67
N SER A 142 -31.24 18.18 -1.71
CA SER A 142 -31.48 16.74 -1.68
C SER A 142 -32.44 16.30 -2.80
N GLN A 143 -31.95 16.21 -4.03
CA GLN A 143 -32.66 15.58 -5.12
C GLN A 143 -32.47 14.06 -5.10
N TRP A 144 -33.45 13.32 -5.63
CA TRP A 144 -33.45 11.85 -5.62
C TRP A 144 -32.31 11.22 -6.43
N TRP A 145 -31.68 11.96 -7.36
CA TRP A 145 -30.56 11.48 -8.19
C TRP A 145 -29.18 11.65 -7.54
N THR A 146 -29.06 12.44 -6.47
CA THR A 146 -27.77 12.71 -5.78
C THR A 146 -27.02 11.43 -5.39
N PRO A 147 -27.67 10.36 -4.88
CA PRO A 147 -26.99 9.11 -4.58
C PRO A 147 -26.41 8.43 -5.84
N ALA A 148 -27.14 8.45 -6.96
CA ALA A 148 -26.67 7.86 -8.22
C ALA A 148 -25.45 8.62 -8.78
N LEU A 149 -25.46 9.95 -8.71
CA LEU A 149 -24.33 10.77 -9.18
C LEU A 149 -23.08 10.56 -8.31
N LEU A 150 -23.25 10.52 -6.98
CA LEU A 150 -22.17 10.16 -6.06
C LEU A 150 -21.61 8.77 -6.37
N GLY A 151 -22.49 7.80 -6.64
CA GLY A 151 -22.13 6.44 -7.04
C GLY A 151 -21.32 6.40 -8.34
N GLY A 152 -21.70 7.20 -9.33
CA GLY A 152 -21.01 7.29 -10.62
C GLY A 152 -19.60 7.87 -10.51
N VAL A 153 -19.45 8.99 -9.80
CA VAL A 153 -18.13 9.61 -9.52
C VAL A 153 -17.24 8.65 -8.74
N TRP A 154 -17.82 7.99 -7.74
CA TRP A 154 -17.08 7.14 -6.85
C TRP A 154 -16.76 5.76 -7.47
N GLY A 155 -17.54 5.32 -8.47
CA GLY A 155 -17.20 4.19 -9.34
C GLY A 155 -15.95 4.42 -10.18
N LEU A 156 -15.46 5.64 -10.34
CA LEU A 156 -14.21 5.92 -11.06
C LEU A 156 -12.96 5.76 -10.18
N MET A 157 -13.13 5.44 -8.88
CA MET A 157 -11.99 5.27 -7.98
C MET A 157 -11.18 4.00 -8.33
N PRO A 158 -9.87 4.12 -8.59
CA PRO A 158 -9.05 3.00 -8.99
C PRO A 158 -8.84 2.03 -7.81
N CYS A 159 -9.10 0.74 -8.02
CA CYS A 159 -8.75 -0.32 -7.06
C CYS A 159 -8.27 -1.58 -7.79
N GLY A 160 -7.53 -2.44 -7.10
CA GLY A 160 -6.86 -3.60 -7.74
C GLY A 160 -7.82 -4.58 -8.40
N PHE A 161 -8.98 -4.83 -7.79
CA PHE A 161 -10.04 -5.68 -8.35
C PHE A 161 -10.70 -5.04 -9.57
N LEU A 162 -10.92 -3.72 -9.52
CA LEU A 162 -11.46 -2.96 -10.64
C LEU A 162 -10.49 -2.98 -11.82
N TYR A 163 -9.20 -2.83 -11.59
CA TYR A 163 -8.19 -2.94 -12.64
C TYR A 163 -8.14 -4.33 -13.27
N ALA A 164 -8.22 -5.40 -12.47
CA ALA A 164 -8.27 -6.75 -13.01
C ALA A 164 -9.50 -6.95 -13.93
N ALA A 165 -10.66 -6.43 -13.54
CA ALA A 165 -11.86 -6.48 -14.37
C ALA A 165 -11.76 -5.58 -15.62
N GLN A 166 -11.15 -4.40 -15.51
CA GLN A 166 -10.91 -3.46 -16.62
C GLN A 166 -9.93 -4.02 -17.66
N ILE A 167 -8.86 -4.68 -17.22
CA ILE A 167 -7.92 -5.37 -18.11
C ILE A 167 -8.67 -6.48 -18.85
N LYS A 168 -9.46 -7.30 -18.13
CA LYS A 168 -10.28 -8.33 -18.77
C LYS A 168 -11.29 -7.74 -19.75
N ALA A 169 -11.90 -6.61 -19.44
CA ALA A 169 -12.82 -5.91 -20.35
C ALA A 169 -12.11 -5.41 -21.62
N ALA A 170 -10.87 -4.91 -21.50
CA ALA A 170 -10.04 -4.54 -22.65
C ALA A 170 -9.65 -5.75 -23.50
N GLU A 171 -9.33 -6.90 -22.88
CA GLU A 171 -9.03 -8.16 -23.57
C GLU A 171 -10.20 -8.68 -24.42
N MET A 172 -11.45 -8.35 -24.07
CA MET A 172 -12.61 -8.76 -24.88
C MET A 172 -12.62 -8.13 -26.28
N GLY A 173 -11.91 -7.01 -26.48
CA GLY A 173 -11.72 -6.38 -27.79
C GLY A 173 -13.00 -5.89 -28.47
N ASN A 174 -14.12 -5.78 -27.75
CA ASN A 174 -15.39 -5.32 -28.29
C ASN A 174 -16.11 -4.41 -27.26
N LEU A 175 -16.73 -3.33 -27.75
CA LEU A 175 -17.51 -2.37 -26.94
C LEU A 175 -18.56 -3.07 -26.05
N TRP A 176 -19.37 -3.96 -26.64
CA TRP A 176 -20.47 -4.64 -25.95
C TRP A 176 -19.96 -5.62 -24.92
N TRP A 177 -18.93 -6.39 -25.25
CA TRP A 177 -18.37 -7.38 -24.33
C TRP A 177 -17.53 -6.74 -23.21
N GLY A 178 -16.87 -5.62 -23.47
CA GLY A 178 -16.22 -4.82 -22.45
C GLY A 178 -17.24 -4.24 -21.46
N ALA A 179 -18.35 -3.70 -21.97
CA ALA A 179 -19.47 -3.22 -21.14
C ALA A 179 -20.08 -4.37 -20.31
N ALA A 180 -20.39 -5.51 -20.94
CA ALA A 180 -20.97 -6.68 -20.28
C ALA A 180 -20.07 -7.23 -19.17
N THR A 181 -18.74 -7.25 -19.40
CA THR A 181 -17.76 -7.70 -18.41
C THR A 181 -17.78 -6.81 -17.16
N MET A 182 -17.80 -5.49 -17.35
CA MET A 182 -17.84 -4.55 -16.23
C MET A 182 -19.23 -4.44 -15.57
N LEU A 183 -20.30 -4.68 -16.32
CA LEU A 183 -21.64 -4.86 -15.75
C LEU A 183 -21.69 -6.09 -14.85
N ALA A 184 -21.15 -7.22 -15.28
CA ALA A 184 -21.07 -8.43 -14.46
C ALA A 184 -20.26 -8.20 -13.18
N PHE A 185 -19.14 -7.47 -13.28
CA PHE A 185 -18.37 -7.03 -12.10
C PHE A 185 -19.25 -6.19 -11.16
N GLY A 186 -19.90 -5.14 -11.67
CA GLY A 186 -20.75 -4.24 -10.89
C GLY A 186 -21.90 -4.96 -10.19
N LEU A 187 -22.61 -5.83 -10.92
CA LEU A 187 -23.67 -6.68 -10.37
C LEU A 187 -23.16 -7.60 -9.27
N GLY A 188 -21.94 -8.15 -9.42
CA GLY A 188 -21.28 -8.93 -8.36
C GLY A 188 -21.02 -8.13 -7.09
N THR A 189 -20.68 -6.84 -7.20
CA THR A 189 -20.43 -5.96 -6.03
C THR A 189 -21.71 -5.53 -5.30
N MET A 190 -22.82 -5.44 -6.02
CA MET A 190 -24.10 -4.88 -5.55
C MET A 190 -24.69 -5.59 -4.32
N PRO A 191 -24.87 -6.92 -4.26
CA PRO A 191 -25.49 -7.59 -3.11
C PRO A 191 -24.67 -7.40 -1.82
N MET A 192 -23.34 -7.38 -1.94
CA MET A 192 -22.45 -7.15 -0.79
C MET A 192 -22.53 -5.72 -0.27
N MET A 193 -22.51 -4.73 -1.16
CA MET A 193 -22.59 -3.32 -0.79
C MET A 193 -23.95 -2.94 -0.20
N LEU A 194 -25.04 -3.48 -0.73
CA LEU A 194 -26.37 -3.32 -0.15
C LEU A 194 -26.46 -3.97 1.24
N GLY A 195 -26.00 -5.23 1.37
CA GLY A 195 -26.01 -5.95 2.63
C GLY A 195 -25.24 -5.23 3.72
N VAL A 196 -24.07 -4.67 3.38
CA VAL A 196 -23.22 -3.92 4.32
C VAL A 196 -23.81 -2.56 4.68
N GLY A 197 -24.34 -1.81 3.71
CA GLY A 197 -24.97 -0.50 3.97
C GLY A 197 -26.15 -0.62 4.95
N VAL A 198 -27.02 -1.60 4.70
CA VAL A 198 -28.17 -1.91 5.56
C VAL A 198 -27.75 -2.46 6.92
N SER A 199 -26.74 -3.33 6.99
CA SER A 199 -26.29 -3.91 8.26
C SER A 199 -25.56 -2.88 9.12
N ALA A 200 -24.74 -2.04 8.49
CA ALA A 200 -24.01 -0.97 9.17
C ALA A 200 -24.96 0.08 9.77
N SER A 201 -26.10 0.36 9.12
CA SER A 201 -27.10 1.29 9.64
C SER A 201 -27.80 0.79 10.93
N ARG A 202 -27.74 -0.51 11.22
CA ARG A 202 -28.24 -1.12 12.47
C ARG A 202 -27.20 -1.18 13.60
N LEU A 203 -25.92 -0.93 13.31
CA LEU A 203 -24.86 -0.96 14.31
C LEU A 203 -24.82 0.33 15.14
N SER A 204 -24.40 0.23 16.40
CA SER A 204 -24.11 1.38 17.25
C SER A 204 -22.88 2.15 16.73
N VAL A 205 -22.77 3.44 17.08
CA VAL A 205 -21.64 4.31 16.68
C VAL A 205 -20.28 3.68 17.05
N SER A 206 -20.18 3.04 18.22
CA SER A 206 -18.96 2.34 18.66
C SER A 206 -18.60 1.13 17.79
N LYS A 207 -19.59 0.30 17.44
CA LYS A 207 -19.39 -0.87 16.57
C LYS A 207 -19.11 -0.46 15.12
N ARG A 208 -19.71 0.63 14.63
CA ARG A 208 -19.38 1.21 13.31
C ARG A 208 -17.93 1.69 13.24
N SER A 209 -17.46 2.40 14.26
CA SER A 209 -16.06 2.84 14.34
C SER A 209 -15.08 1.66 14.35
N GLN A 210 -15.41 0.59 15.08
CA GLN A 210 -14.62 -0.65 15.07
C GLN A 210 -14.64 -1.33 13.70
N LEU A 211 -15.79 -1.40 13.03
CA LEU A 211 -15.91 -1.96 11.68
C LEU A 211 -15.08 -1.19 10.65
N PHE A 212 -15.06 0.14 10.74
CA PHE A 212 -14.24 0.98 9.85
C PHE A 212 -12.74 0.84 10.13
N ARG A 213 -12.34 0.72 11.41
CA ARG A 213 -10.94 0.42 11.76
C ARG A 213 -10.50 -0.96 11.29
N LEU A 214 -11.37 -1.97 11.42
CA LEU A 214 -11.14 -3.31 10.89
C LEU A 214 -11.01 -3.27 9.36
N GLY A 215 -11.87 -2.49 8.70
CA GLY A 215 -11.78 -2.24 7.26
C GLY A 215 -10.46 -1.60 6.85
N GLY A 216 -9.97 -0.62 7.60
CA GLY A 216 -8.65 -0.03 7.41
C GLY A 216 -7.52 -1.06 7.48
N TRP A 217 -7.56 -1.98 8.45
CA TRP A 217 -6.60 -3.10 8.53
C TRP A 217 -6.70 -4.05 7.33
N VAL A 218 -7.91 -4.39 6.89
CA VAL A 218 -8.12 -5.25 5.71
C VAL A 218 -7.61 -4.57 4.43
N THR A 219 -7.89 -3.29 4.24
CA THR A 219 -7.43 -2.50 3.09
C THR A 219 -5.91 -2.37 3.08
N LEU A 220 -5.30 -2.10 4.25
CA LEU A 220 -3.86 -2.07 4.42
C LEU A 220 -3.25 -3.44 4.06
N THR A 221 -3.86 -4.53 4.54
CA THR A 221 -3.40 -5.90 4.27
C THR A 221 -3.50 -6.22 2.78
N ILE A 222 -4.60 -5.88 2.12
CA ILE A 222 -4.77 -6.09 0.68
C ILE A 222 -3.80 -5.22 -0.13
N GLY A 223 -3.54 -3.97 0.29
CA GLY A 223 -2.52 -3.12 -0.32
C GLY A 223 -1.13 -3.72 -0.21
N ILE A 224 -0.77 -4.22 0.99
CA ILE A 224 0.49 -4.96 1.20
C ILE A 224 0.51 -6.21 0.32
N LEU A 225 -0.50 -7.08 0.34
CA LEU A 225 -0.56 -8.30 -0.47
C LEU A 225 -0.49 -8.02 -1.99
N THR A 226 -1.12 -6.94 -2.46
CA THR A 226 -1.10 -6.51 -3.87
C THR A 226 0.32 -6.12 -4.29
N LEU A 227 1.04 -5.43 -3.40
CA LEU A 227 2.47 -5.18 -3.57
C LEU A 227 3.26 -6.51 -3.54
N LEU A 228 3.00 -7.38 -2.56
CA LEU A 228 3.74 -8.64 -2.40
C LEU A 228 3.57 -9.64 -3.55
N ARG A 229 2.60 -9.48 -4.46
CA ARG A 229 2.29 -10.43 -5.54
C ARG A 229 3.06 -10.18 -6.86
N THR A 230 3.85 -9.11 -6.98
CA THR A 230 4.50 -8.78 -8.27
C THR A 230 5.95 -9.29 -8.31
N ASP A 231 6.36 -9.99 -9.38
CA ASP A 231 7.70 -10.62 -9.51
C ASP A 231 8.89 -9.66 -9.38
N ALA A 232 8.69 -8.38 -9.71
CA ALA A 232 9.70 -7.33 -9.52
C ALA A 232 9.79 -6.80 -8.07
N MET A 233 8.85 -7.16 -7.19
CA MET A 233 8.82 -6.73 -5.78
C MET A 233 9.69 -7.56 -4.83
N VAL A 234 10.34 -8.61 -5.31
CA VAL A 234 11.45 -9.25 -4.59
C VAL A 234 12.51 -8.20 -4.24
N ASP A 235 12.82 -7.33 -5.22
CA ASP A 235 13.81 -6.28 -5.09
C ASP A 235 13.25 -5.14 -4.23
N TYR A 236 12.04 -4.64 -4.51
CA TYR A 236 11.49 -3.48 -3.78
C TYR A 236 11.24 -3.74 -2.29
N THR A 237 10.85 -4.96 -1.89
CA THR A 237 10.65 -5.30 -0.47
C THR A 237 11.98 -5.36 0.29
N GLY A 238 13.03 -5.92 -0.33
CA GLY A 238 14.38 -5.93 0.24
C GLY A 238 15.01 -4.53 0.32
N HIS A 239 14.98 -3.77 -0.79
CA HIS A 239 15.49 -2.40 -0.82
C HIS A 239 14.68 -1.46 0.08
N GLY A 240 13.36 -1.64 0.15
CA GLY A 240 12.46 -0.91 1.05
C GLY A 240 12.76 -1.19 2.52
N ALA A 241 12.99 -2.45 2.89
CA ALA A 241 13.42 -2.82 4.24
C ALA A 241 14.75 -2.14 4.62
N LEU A 242 15.72 -2.15 3.71
CA LEU A 242 17.03 -1.55 3.92
C LEU A 242 16.95 -0.02 4.06
N LEU A 243 16.17 0.64 3.20
CA LEU A 243 15.95 2.08 3.25
C LEU A 243 15.25 2.50 4.55
N LEU A 244 14.19 1.80 4.96
CA LEU A 244 13.50 2.07 6.22
C LEU A 244 14.42 1.86 7.43
N LEU A 245 15.28 0.84 7.40
CA LEU A 245 16.28 0.60 8.43
C LEU A 245 17.30 1.75 8.51
N MET A 246 17.83 2.20 7.36
CA MET A 246 18.73 3.37 7.28
C MET A 246 18.06 4.64 7.83
N LEU A 247 16.84 4.94 7.39
CA LEU A 247 16.06 6.09 7.88
C LEU A 247 15.84 6.02 9.40
N SER A 248 15.55 4.83 9.95
CA SER A 248 15.35 4.65 11.40
C SER A 248 16.63 4.90 12.23
N LEU A 249 17.80 4.67 11.63
CA LEU A 249 19.11 4.85 12.27
C LEU A 249 19.57 6.31 12.24
N ILE A 250 19.30 7.04 11.15
CA ILE A 250 19.63 8.47 11.02
C ILE A 250 18.59 9.41 11.64
N ALA A 251 17.39 8.91 11.95
CA ALA A 251 16.27 9.69 12.48
C ALA A 251 16.62 10.56 13.70
N ARG A 252 17.53 10.09 14.56
CA ARG A 252 17.96 10.81 15.76
C ARG A 252 19.06 11.84 15.51
N PRO A 253 20.21 11.52 14.88
CA PRO A 253 21.24 12.52 14.61
C PRO A 253 20.73 13.67 13.74
N ILE A 254 19.80 13.42 12.81
CA ILE A 254 19.23 14.45 11.91
C ILE A 254 18.02 15.17 12.53
N SER A 255 17.57 14.82 13.73
CA SER A 255 16.28 15.30 14.26
C SER A 255 16.19 16.81 14.45
N ARG A 256 17.31 17.54 14.55
CA ARG A 256 17.31 19.01 14.60
C ARG A 256 17.03 19.65 13.25
N LEU A 257 17.35 18.97 12.14
CA LEU A 257 17.04 19.41 10.78
C LEU A 257 15.66 18.90 10.34
N TRP A 258 15.29 17.67 10.75
CA TRP A 258 14.02 17.06 10.38
C TRP A 258 13.37 16.32 11.55
N ALA A 259 12.61 17.06 12.37
CA ALA A 259 11.96 16.54 13.57
C ALA A 259 10.90 15.44 13.26
N GLY A 260 10.28 15.49 12.07
CA GLY A 260 9.30 14.50 11.63
C GLY A 260 9.88 13.08 11.57
N LEU A 261 11.13 12.94 11.13
CA LEU A 261 11.78 11.63 11.01
C LEU A 261 11.94 10.94 12.37
N LEU A 262 12.22 11.71 13.43
CA LEU A 262 12.31 11.19 14.80
C LEU A 262 10.95 10.74 15.34
N ARG A 263 9.86 11.43 14.98
CA ARG A 263 8.48 11.07 15.39
C ARG A 263 8.09 9.69 14.85
N TYR A 264 8.50 9.37 13.63
CA TYR A 264 8.15 8.11 12.97
C TYR A 264 9.23 7.03 13.09
N ARG A 265 10.34 7.28 13.81
CA ARG A 265 11.48 6.35 13.93
C ARG A 265 11.08 4.92 14.29
N ARG A 266 10.14 4.75 15.23
CA ARG A 266 9.64 3.43 15.66
C ARG A 266 8.89 2.73 14.53
N ALA A 267 8.02 3.46 13.82
CA ALA A 267 7.27 2.94 12.69
C ALA A 267 8.19 2.56 11.52
N LEU A 268 9.23 3.36 11.25
CA LEU A 268 10.26 3.05 10.25
C LEU A 268 11.02 1.75 10.60
N GLY A 269 11.43 1.57 11.85
CA GLY A 269 12.14 0.36 12.29
C GLY A 269 11.27 -0.90 12.24
N VAL A 270 10.02 -0.83 12.70
CA VAL A 270 9.07 -1.97 12.60
C VAL A 270 8.69 -2.24 11.15
N GLY A 271 8.50 -1.19 10.34
CA GLY A 271 8.24 -1.32 8.91
C GLY A 271 9.39 -2.00 8.16
N ALA A 272 10.64 -1.68 8.50
CA ALA A 272 11.82 -2.36 7.97
C ALA A 272 11.79 -3.86 8.26
N PHE A 273 11.44 -4.25 9.49
CA PHE A 273 11.33 -5.65 9.89
C PHE A 273 10.21 -6.40 9.16
N VAL A 274 9.02 -5.81 9.06
CA VAL A 274 7.87 -6.41 8.34
C VAL A 274 8.21 -6.62 6.87
N LEU A 275 8.83 -5.63 6.21
CA LEU A 275 9.27 -5.76 4.83
C LEU A 275 10.38 -6.81 4.68
N ALA A 276 11.28 -6.97 5.66
CA ALA A 276 12.31 -8.01 5.63
C ALA A 276 11.74 -9.42 5.77
N ILE A 277 10.72 -9.63 6.62
CA ILE A 277 9.97 -10.89 6.70
C ILE A 277 9.28 -11.17 5.37
N ALA A 278 8.57 -10.19 4.82
CA ALA A 278 7.87 -10.32 3.55
C ALA A 278 8.84 -10.67 2.40
N HIS A 279 9.98 -9.99 2.33
CA HIS A 279 11.06 -10.31 1.39
C HIS A 279 11.53 -11.76 1.54
N THR A 280 11.81 -12.20 2.78
CA THR A 280 12.29 -13.57 3.06
C THR A 280 11.26 -14.62 2.65
N PHE A 281 9.99 -14.40 2.97
CA PHE A 281 8.90 -15.30 2.60
C PHE A 281 8.77 -15.40 1.08
N PHE A 282 8.85 -14.27 0.37
CA PHE A 282 8.82 -14.26 -1.10
C PHE A 282 10.00 -15.04 -1.71
N ARG A 283 11.20 -14.94 -1.13
CA ARG A 283 12.37 -15.73 -1.57
C ARG A 283 12.18 -17.23 -1.35
N LEU A 284 11.65 -17.63 -0.20
CA LEU A 284 11.39 -19.03 0.10
C LEU A 284 10.38 -19.63 -0.87
N ASP A 285 9.35 -18.87 -1.21
CA ASP A 285 8.28 -19.29 -2.10
C ASP A 285 8.72 -19.30 -3.59
N HIS A 286 9.19 -18.16 -4.12
CA HIS A 286 9.45 -18.03 -5.55
C HIS A 286 10.84 -18.55 -5.99
N ALA A 287 11.86 -18.50 -5.11
CA ALA A 287 13.22 -18.90 -5.49
C ALA A 287 13.60 -20.30 -5.02
N LEU A 288 13.08 -20.71 -3.86
CA LEU A 288 13.37 -22.02 -3.28
C LEU A 288 12.20 -22.99 -3.42
N ASN A 289 10.98 -22.53 -3.76
CA ASN A 289 9.77 -23.34 -3.81
C ASN A 289 9.60 -24.20 -2.55
N TRP A 290 9.90 -23.61 -1.39
CA TRP A 290 9.95 -24.26 -0.07
C TRP A 290 10.93 -25.44 0.08
N LYS A 291 11.77 -25.72 -0.91
CA LYS A 291 12.80 -26.77 -0.88
C LYS A 291 14.11 -26.22 -0.35
N LEU A 292 14.32 -26.38 0.96
CA LEU A 292 15.53 -25.94 1.64
C LEU A 292 16.79 -26.73 1.21
N ASP A 293 16.62 -27.95 0.69
CA ASP A 293 17.72 -28.78 0.19
C ASP A 293 18.44 -28.12 -1.01
N ALA A 294 17.75 -27.25 -1.74
CA ALA A 294 18.31 -26.50 -2.87
C ALA A 294 19.42 -25.52 -2.43
N MET A 295 19.47 -25.13 -1.16
CA MET A 295 20.55 -24.29 -0.63
C MET A 295 21.93 -24.97 -0.74
N GLY A 296 21.98 -26.31 -0.68
CA GLY A 296 23.20 -27.09 -0.83
C GLY A 296 23.88 -26.90 -2.19
N PHE A 297 23.10 -26.63 -3.24
CA PHE A 297 23.56 -26.52 -4.63
C PHE A 297 23.92 -25.08 -5.05
N MET A 298 23.74 -24.08 -4.17
CA MET A 298 24.05 -22.69 -4.49
C MET A 298 25.57 -22.41 -4.51
N LEU A 299 25.99 -21.43 -5.33
CA LEU A 299 27.37 -20.94 -5.34
C LEU A 299 27.79 -20.45 -3.95
N PRO A 300 29.07 -20.61 -3.55
CA PRO A 300 29.55 -20.17 -2.24
C PRO A 300 29.22 -18.71 -1.91
N GLN A 301 29.35 -17.80 -2.88
CA GLN A 301 29.03 -16.38 -2.70
C GLN A 301 27.56 -16.13 -2.31
N HIS A 302 26.61 -16.86 -2.92
CA HIS A 302 25.18 -16.69 -2.63
C HIS A 302 24.81 -17.31 -1.29
N LYS A 303 25.50 -18.39 -0.87
CA LYS A 303 25.34 -18.98 0.46
C LYS A 303 25.75 -18.00 1.56
N TRP A 304 26.91 -17.36 1.41
CA TRP A 304 27.38 -16.33 2.35
C TRP A 304 26.47 -15.10 2.35
N GLY A 305 25.99 -14.66 1.19
CA GLY A 305 24.99 -13.59 1.10
C GLY A 305 23.68 -13.96 1.81
N LEU A 306 23.16 -15.17 1.60
CA LEU A 306 21.96 -15.66 2.27
C LEU A 306 22.12 -15.71 3.80
N LEU A 307 23.24 -16.26 4.27
CA LEU A 307 23.57 -16.30 5.71
C LEU A 307 23.63 -14.91 6.33
N ALA A 308 24.25 -13.94 5.64
CA ALA A 308 24.27 -12.55 6.10
C ALA A 308 22.86 -11.96 6.25
N GLY A 309 21.95 -12.28 5.31
CA GLY A 309 20.56 -11.85 5.36
C GLY A 309 19.78 -12.47 6.53
N ILE A 310 19.94 -13.78 6.75
CA ILE A 310 19.33 -14.49 7.89
C ILE A 310 19.83 -13.90 9.20
N LEU A 311 21.15 -13.68 9.33
CA LEU A 311 21.74 -13.12 10.54
C LEU A 311 21.26 -11.68 10.79
N ALA A 312 21.14 -10.85 9.73
CA ALA A 312 20.57 -9.52 9.84
C ALA A 312 19.12 -9.56 10.34
N LEU A 313 18.30 -10.47 9.83
CA LEU A 313 16.91 -10.66 10.25
C LEU A 313 16.82 -11.09 11.72
N VAL A 314 17.66 -12.02 12.16
CA VAL A 314 17.74 -12.46 13.55
C VAL A 314 18.11 -11.30 14.47
N LEU A 315 19.07 -10.46 14.09
CA LEU A 315 19.52 -9.33 14.90
C LEU A 315 18.49 -8.21 15.05
N ILE A 316 17.67 -7.96 14.03
CA ILE A 316 16.61 -6.93 14.10
C ILE A 316 15.34 -7.44 14.79
N THR A 317 15.11 -8.76 14.83
CA THR A 317 13.90 -9.37 15.40
C THR A 317 13.64 -8.94 16.86
N PRO A 318 14.61 -9.01 17.79
CA PRO A 318 14.39 -8.56 19.16
C PRO A 318 14.02 -7.08 19.26
N ALA A 319 14.58 -6.22 18.41
CA ALA A 319 14.26 -4.80 18.40
C ALA A 319 12.82 -4.55 17.92
N ALA A 320 12.35 -5.29 16.93
CA ALA A 320 10.98 -5.20 16.45
C ALA A 320 9.96 -5.72 17.49
N LEU A 321 10.23 -6.89 18.10
CA LEU A 321 9.34 -7.51 19.09
C LEU A 321 9.25 -6.71 20.40
N THR A 322 10.30 -5.97 20.76
CA THR A 322 10.33 -5.12 21.96
C THR A 322 9.88 -3.68 21.71
N SER A 323 9.25 -3.40 20.57
CA SER A 323 8.84 -2.06 20.15
C SER A 323 7.50 -1.57 20.75
N PHE A 324 6.93 -2.26 21.73
CA PHE A 324 5.70 -1.86 22.43
C PHE A 324 5.99 -1.13 23.75
N ASP A 325 5.12 -0.19 24.14
CA ASP A 325 5.38 0.71 25.29
C ASP A 325 5.57 -0.01 26.63
N ARG A 326 4.94 -1.18 26.81
CA ARG A 326 5.07 -2.01 28.02
C ARG A 326 6.49 -2.58 28.16
N LEU A 327 7.01 -3.19 27.10
CA LEU A 327 8.35 -3.80 27.09
C LEU A 327 9.45 -2.74 27.10
N GLN A 328 9.23 -1.58 26.47
CA GLN A 328 10.17 -0.47 26.57
C GLN A 328 10.35 0.01 28.01
N LYS A 329 9.25 0.12 28.77
CA LYS A 329 9.29 0.52 30.18
C LYS A 329 9.90 -0.58 31.06
N GLY A 330 9.60 -1.85 30.79
CA GLY A 330 10.10 -2.99 31.57
C GLY A 330 11.58 -3.32 31.36
N LEU A 331 12.11 -3.14 30.15
CA LEU A 331 13.49 -3.54 29.80
C LEU A 331 14.56 -2.47 30.11
N GLY A 332 14.17 -1.22 30.35
CA GLY A 332 15.09 -0.15 30.76
C GLY A 332 16.39 -0.07 29.94
N LYS A 333 17.55 -0.29 30.58
CA LYS A 333 18.88 -0.24 29.93
C LYS A 333 19.10 -1.37 28.92
N LEU A 334 18.47 -2.54 29.10
CA LEU A 334 18.56 -3.67 28.17
C LEU A 334 17.87 -3.33 26.84
N TRP A 335 16.79 -2.55 26.87
CA TRP A 335 16.10 -2.06 25.66
C TRP A 335 17.06 -1.32 24.71
N ARG A 336 17.95 -0.49 25.27
CA ARG A 336 18.97 0.22 24.49
C ARG A 336 19.98 -0.76 23.86
N ARG A 337 20.44 -1.77 24.60
CA ARG A 337 21.38 -2.79 24.07
C ARG A 337 20.75 -3.57 22.92
N ILE A 338 19.48 -3.96 23.06
CA ILE A 338 18.73 -4.64 21.99
C ILE A 338 18.65 -3.78 20.73
N HIS A 339 18.34 -2.48 20.85
CA HIS A 339 18.25 -1.59 19.69
C HIS A 339 19.62 -1.22 19.07
N LEU A 340 20.74 -1.51 19.74
CA LEU A 340 22.07 -1.37 19.15
C LEU A 340 22.39 -2.50 18.17
N LEU A 341 21.71 -3.65 18.27
CA LEU A 341 21.84 -4.75 17.30
C LEU A 341 21.38 -4.37 15.89
N SER A 342 20.59 -3.31 15.74
CA SER A 342 20.20 -2.78 14.44
C SER A 342 21.40 -2.25 13.61
N ILE A 343 22.54 -1.94 14.23
CA ILE A 343 23.75 -1.49 13.52
C ILE A 343 24.43 -2.66 12.81
N PRO A 344 24.84 -3.75 13.49
CA PRO A 344 25.37 -4.91 12.79
C PRO A 344 24.34 -5.52 11.83
N ALA A 345 23.04 -5.43 12.13
CA ALA A 345 21.99 -5.84 11.19
C ALA A 345 22.02 -5.03 9.88
N LEU A 346 22.23 -3.69 9.93
CA LEU A 346 22.36 -2.87 8.72
C LEU A 346 23.57 -3.29 7.89
N VAL A 347 24.73 -3.50 8.53
CA VAL A 347 25.96 -3.90 7.85
C VAL A 347 25.78 -5.26 7.17
N LEU A 348 25.22 -6.23 7.88
CA LEU A 348 24.95 -7.56 7.34
C LEU A 348 23.89 -7.54 6.22
N ALA A 349 22.86 -6.71 6.34
CA ALA A 349 21.87 -6.52 5.28
C ALA A 349 22.48 -5.89 4.03
N ALA A 350 23.39 -4.92 4.17
CA ALA A 350 24.12 -4.34 3.05
C ALA A 350 25.05 -5.37 2.38
N ILE A 351 25.77 -6.18 3.17
CA ILE A 351 26.60 -7.29 2.66
C ILE A 351 25.73 -8.30 1.90
N HIS A 352 24.60 -8.70 2.48
CA HIS A 352 23.62 -9.56 1.83
C HIS A 352 23.20 -9.02 0.45
N THR A 353 22.84 -7.74 0.35
CA THR A 353 22.43 -7.11 -0.91
C THR A 353 23.57 -7.08 -1.94
N VAL A 354 24.80 -6.76 -1.51
CA VAL A 354 25.97 -6.70 -2.41
C VAL A 354 26.37 -8.09 -2.90
N MET A 355 26.37 -9.10 -2.02
CA MET A 355 26.82 -10.45 -2.35
C MET A 355 25.84 -11.23 -3.23
N ILE A 356 24.53 -10.95 -3.14
CA ILE A 356 23.54 -11.61 -3.99
C ILE A 356 23.32 -10.83 -5.31
N GLY A 357 23.61 -9.52 -5.34
CA GLY A 357 23.54 -8.69 -6.54
C GLY A 357 22.11 -8.31 -6.96
N SER A 358 21.97 -7.24 -7.75
CA SER A 358 20.67 -6.71 -8.21
C SER A 358 20.08 -7.44 -9.44
N SER A 359 20.60 -8.60 -9.82
CA SER A 359 20.12 -9.39 -10.97
C SER A 359 20.11 -10.86 -10.56
N TYR A 360 18.94 -11.29 -10.13
CA TYR A 360 18.73 -12.52 -9.39
C TYR A 360 18.82 -13.83 -10.19
N LEU A 361 19.34 -13.79 -11.42
CA LEU A 361 19.62 -14.98 -12.23
C LEU A 361 20.96 -14.82 -12.95
N GLY A 362 22.02 -15.27 -12.28
CA GLY A 362 23.01 -16.11 -12.95
C GLY A 362 23.90 -15.49 -14.02
N GLN A 363 24.12 -14.17 -14.03
CA GLN A 363 25.30 -13.65 -14.68
C GLN A 363 26.16 -12.90 -13.68
N LEU A 364 27.31 -13.50 -13.37
CA LEU A 364 28.49 -12.83 -12.83
C LEU A 364 29.09 -11.89 -13.90
N ALA A 365 28.25 -11.19 -14.66
CA ALA A 365 28.68 -10.18 -15.59
C ALA A 365 28.93 -8.93 -14.75
N TRP A 366 30.20 -8.71 -14.43
CA TRP A 366 30.73 -7.45 -13.91
C TRP A 366 30.50 -6.34 -14.93
N THR A 367 29.24 -5.94 -15.08
CA THR A 367 28.82 -4.80 -15.88
C THR A 367 28.99 -3.55 -15.02
N GLY A 368 29.48 -2.46 -15.61
CA GLY A 368 29.77 -1.22 -14.86
C GLY A 368 28.59 -0.70 -14.04
N ASN A 369 27.35 -0.93 -14.49
CA ASN A 369 26.13 -0.56 -13.78
C ASN A 369 25.92 -1.31 -12.44
N HIS A 370 26.31 -2.58 -12.34
CA HIS A 370 26.21 -3.34 -11.10
C HIS A 370 27.25 -2.88 -10.07
N GLN A 371 28.48 -2.63 -10.53
CA GLN A 371 29.55 -2.07 -9.69
C GLN A 371 29.14 -0.70 -9.14
N LEU A 372 28.58 0.18 -9.99
CA LEU A 372 28.08 1.49 -9.57
C LEU A 372 26.99 1.40 -8.49
N ARG A 373 26.05 0.45 -8.61
CA ARG A 373 24.97 0.23 -7.62
C ARG A 373 25.49 -0.36 -6.30
N ALA A 374 26.43 -1.29 -6.36
CA ALA A 374 27.04 -1.86 -5.16
C ALA A 374 27.89 -0.83 -4.41
N VAL A 375 28.70 -0.05 -5.14
CA VAL A 375 29.52 1.03 -4.59
C VAL A 375 28.64 2.12 -4.00
N SER A 376 27.57 2.54 -4.69
CA SER A 376 26.66 3.55 -4.15
C SER A 376 25.96 3.08 -2.87
N LEU A 377 25.54 1.81 -2.81
CA LEU A 377 24.96 1.24 -1.58
C LEU A 377 25.97 1.21 -0.43
N GLY A 378 27.22 0.85 -0.72
CA GLY A 378 28.32 0.91 0.26
C GLY A 378 28.56 2.32 0.80
N ILE A 379 28.62 3.32 -0.10
CA ILE A 379 28.78 4.74 0.26
C ILE A 379 27.61 5.22 1.11
N ILE A 380 26.37 4.91 0.74
CA ILE A 380 25.17 5.29 1.51
C ILE A 380 25.20 4.66 2.90
N THR A 381 25.53 3.37 2.99
CA THR A 381 25.62 2.65 4.27
C THR A 381 26.70 3.26 5.16
N LEU A 382 27.87 3.56 4.60
CA LEU A 382 28.94 4.25 5.32
C LEU A 382 28.49 5.64 5.78
N GLY A 383 27.81 6.40 4.91
CA GLY A 383 27.23 7.71 5.23
C GLY A 383 26.28 7.65 6.42
N VAL A 384 25.40 6.65 6.47
CA VAL A 384 24.48 6.42 7.60
C VAL A 384 25.25 6.17 8.91
N LEU A 385 26.34 5.39 8.86
CA LEU A 385 27.19 5.12 10.01
C LEU A 385 27.97 6.37 10.47
N LEU A 386 28.49 7.15 9.52
CA LEU A 386 29.19 8.41 9.78
C LEU A 386 28.28 9.46 10.41
N VAL A 387 27.07 9.66 9.86
CA VAL A 387 26.03 10.55 10.42
C VAL A 387 25.65 10.16 11.84
N ARG A 388 25.81 8.89 12.22
CA ARG A 388 25.55 8.44 13.59
C ARG A 388 26.73 8.65 14.54
N SER A 389 27.96 8.74 14.02
CA SER A 389 29.18 8.90 14.80
C SER A 389 29.33 10.33 15.31
N ARG A 390 29.44 10.50 16.63
CA ARG A 390 29.65 11.82 17.27
C ARG A 390 30.96 12.48 16.79
N ILE A 391 31.99 11.68 16.52
CA ILE A 391 33.33 12.14 16.10
C ILE A 391 33.26 12.89 14.76
N VAL A 392 32.35 12.48 13.87
CA VAL A 392 32.18 13.14 12.57
C VAL A 392 31.53 14.52 12.74
N TRP A 393 30.53 14.64 13.62
CA TRP A 393 29.88 15.92 13.90
C TRP A 393 30.81 16.90 14.61
N SER A 394 31.68 16.40 15.50
CA SER A 394 32.70 17.23 16.16
C SER A 394 33.78 17.67 15.16
N GLY A 395 34.24 16.77 14.29
CA GLY A 395 35.22 17.09 13.23
C GLY A 395 34.70 18.09 12.19
N LEU A 396 33.39 18.08 11.90
CA LEU A 396 32.75 19.04 10.99
C LEU A 396 32.32 20.35 11.67
N SER A 397 32.57 20.53 12.98
CA SER A 397 32.11 21.69 13.77
C SER A 397 30.57 21.91 13.78
N LEU A 398 29.79 20.85 13.51
CA LEU A 398 28.33 20.90 13.41
C LEU A 398 27.60 20.33 14.65
N GLU A 399 28.27 20.29 15.81
CA GLU A 399 27.69 19.73 17.05
C GLU A 399 26.35 20.37 17.46
N LYS A 400 26.13 21.64 17.06
CA LYS A 400 24.86 22.36 17.22
C LYS A 400 23.67 21.70 16.53
N PHE A 401 23.87 20.73 15.64
CA PHE A 401 22.81 19.96 14.99
C PHE A 401 22.71 18.50 15.48
N TYR A 402 23.69 17.99 16.23
CA TYR A 402 23.69 16.63 16.75
C TYR A 402 22.89 16.50 18.05
N LEU A 403 21.92 15.57 18.09
CA LEU A 403 21.18 15.24 19.31
C LEU A 403 21.77 13.98 19.97
N PRO A 404 22.50 14.09 21.10
CA PRO A 404 23.13 12.94 21.73
C PRO A 404 22.11 11.91 22.25
N PRO A 405 22.55 10.64 22.41
CA PRO A 405 21.74 9.64 23.10
C PRO A 405 21.43 10.11 24.52
N LYS A 406 20.17 10.00 24.95
CA LYS A 406 19.77 10.23 26.35
C LYS A 406 20.56 9.24 27.20
N SER A 407 21.30 9.73 28.18
CA SER A 407 21.84 8.92 29.27
C SER A 407 20.65 8.44 30.10
N TRP A 408 20.42 7.13 30.11
CA TRP A 408 19.49 6.46 31.02
C TRP A 408 20.31 5.50 31.87
#